data_AF-A0A1Z4QED0-F1
#
_entry.id   AF-A0A1Z4QED0-F1
#
_cell.length_a   1.000
_cell.length_b   1.000
_cell.length_c   1.000
_cell.angle_alpha   90.00
_cell.angle_beta   90.00
_cell.angle_gamma   90.00
#
_symmetry.space_group_name_H-M   'P 1'
#
loop_
_entity.id
_entity.type
_entity.pdbx_description
1 polymer ?
#
loop_
_entity_poly.entity_id
_entity_poly.type
_entity_poly.pdbx_seq_one_letter_code
_entity_poly.pdbx_strand_id
1 'polypeptide(L)'
;MQSLLATFTQHLDFSQPKLEELLSKPLTEVLDSPELKQELDSLNINLLKETLPTAAAVLAQELPPFYNWLKHELGVERVPDSPDHTTKWVIGFVHHQESLTRLVELHRPVPHPALEAAIPRLVEMFAGVEDPKVRLEWQKAIAVLCLVLVVDARTQDRTTVAA
;
A
#
# COMPACT_ATOMS: atom_id res chain seq x y z
N MET A 1 8.70 14.55 -7.55
CA MET A 1 7.60 13.78 -6.92
C MET A 1 7.11 12.80 -7.96
N GLN A 2 7.25 11.49 -7.73
CA GLN A 2 6.73 10.50 -8.67
C GLN A 2 5.20 10.53 -8.67
N SER A 3 4.59 10.30 -9.82
CA SER A 3 3.13 10.14 -9.91
C SER A 3 2.73 8.76 -9.40
N LEU A 4 1.50 8.61 -8.92
CA LEU A 4 0.96 7.33 -8.45
C LEU A 4 1.17 6.18 -9.46
N LEU A 5 0.84 6.43 -10.73
CA LEU A 5 1.00 5.45 -11.80
C LEU A 5 2.47 5.10 -12.06
N ALA A 6 3.39 6.07 -11.95
CA ALA A 6 4.82 5.81 -12.06
C ALA A 6 5.33 4.93 -10.90
N THR A 7 4.86 5.19 -9.68
CA THR A 7 5.21 4.35 -8.52
C THR A 7 4.71 2.92 -8.73
N PHE A 8 3.46 2.72 -9.16
CA PHE A 8 2.97 1.37 -9.41
C PHE A 8 3.68 0.67 -10.58
N THR A 9 3.89 1.34 -11.72
CA THR A 9 4.61 0.74 -12.86
C THR A 9 6.07 0.42 -12.54
N GLN A 10 6.70 1.13 -11.60
CA GLN A 10 8.07 0.85 -11.16
C GLN A 10 8.17 -0.40 -10.27
N HIS A 11 7.15 -0.67 -9.45
CA HIS A 11 7.24 -1.68 -8.39
C HIS A 11 6.35 -2.91 -8.61
N LEU A 12 5.38 -2.85 -9.52
CA LEU A 12 4.46 -3.94 -9.85
C LEU A 12 4.65 -4.38 -11.30
N ASP A 13 4.36 -5.65 -11.61
CA ASP A 13 4.44 -6.18 -12.96
C ASP A 13 3.18 -5.87 -13.79
N PHE A 14 2.79 -4.59 -13.79
CA PHE A 14 1.67 -4.09 -14.57
C PHE A 14 2.11 -3.00 -15.53
N SER A 15 1.63 -3.08 -16.77
CA SER A 15 1.72 -1.95 -17.69
C SER A 15 0.84 -0.79 -17.23
N GLN A 16 1.17 0.44 -17.62
CA GLN A 16 0.36 1.61 -17.28
C GLN A 16 -1.12 1.45 -17.72
N PRO A 17 -1.44 1.01 -18.96
CA PRO A 17 -2.84 0.79 -19.35
C PRO A 17 -3.56 -0.23 -18.46
N LYS A 18 -2.84 -1.27 -17.98
CA LYS A 18 -3.43 -2.27 -17.10
C LYS A 18 -3.73 -1.70 -15.71
N LEU A 19 -2.85 -0.85 -15.18
CA LEU A 19 -3.10 -0.14 -13.92
C LEU A 19 -4.30 0.79 -14.04
N GLU A 20 -4.41 1.54 -15.13
CA GLU A 20 -5.57 2.40 -15.38
C GLU A 20 -6.87 1.58 -15.46
N GLU A 21 -6.84 0.42 -16.12
CA GLU A 21 -7.96 -0.53 -16.15
C GLU A 21 -8.34 -1.00 -14.73
N LEU A 22 -7.37 -1.49 -13.94
CA LEU A 22 -7.62 -1.97 -12.58
C LEU A 22 -8.18 -0.87 -11.67
N LEU A 23 -7.63 0.36 -11.74
CA LEU A 23 -8.09 1.51 -10.96
C LEU A 23 -9.50 1.99 -11.37
N SER A 24 -9.96 1.64 -12.56
CA SER A 24 -11.31 1.96 -13.04
C SER A 24 -12.38 0.96 -12.58
N LYS A 25 -11.99 -0.24 -12.16
CA LYS A 25 -12.90 -1.31 -11.76
C LYS A 25 -13.39 -1.15 -10.31
N PRO A 26 -14.55 -1.73 -9.96
CA PRO A 26 -14.96 -1.91 -8.56
C PRO A 26 -13.97 -2.78 -7.79
N LEU A 27 -13.81 -2.50 -6.49
CA LEU A 27 -12.93 -3.29 -5.61
C LEU A 27 -13.22 -4.79 -5.67
N THR A 28 -14.49 -5.20 -5.67
CA THR A 28 -14.88 -6.62 -5.70
C THR A 28 -14.33 -7.33 -6.94
N GLU A 29 -14.39 -6.70 -8.11
CA GLU A 29 -13.85 -7.27 -9.34
C GLU A 29 -12.32 -7.37 -9.30
N VAL A 30 -11.65 -6.39 -8.70
CA VAL A 30 -10.19 -6.40 -8.58
C VAL A 30 -9.72 -7.46 -7.58
N LEU A 31 -10.40 -7.63 -6.44
CA LEU A 31 -10.09 -8.66 -5.45
C LEU A 31 -10.25 -10.08 -6.02
N ASP A 32 -11.21 -10.28 -6.93
CA ASP A 32 -11.43 -11.56 -7.62
C ASP A 32 -10.59 -11.72 -8.91
N SER A 33 -9.80 -10.71 -9.27
CA SER A 33 -9.06 -10.70 -10.54
C SER A 33 -7.84 -11.65 -10.51
N PRO A 34 -7.60 -12.43 -11.58
CA PRO A 34 -6.40 -13.25 -11.69
C PRO A 34 -5.12 -12.41 -11.71
N GLU A 35 -5.20 -11.17 -12.19
CA GLU A 35 -4.04 -10.27 -12.27
C GLU A 35 -3.55 -9.83 -10.89
N LEU A 36 -4.46 -9.40 -9.99
CA LEU A 36 -4.07 -9.08 -8.61
C LEU A 36 -3.55 -10.33 -7.89
N LYS A 37 -4.20 -11.48 -8.10
CA LYS A 37 -3.76 -12.74 -7.50
C LYS A 37 -2.34 -13.10 -7.96
N GLN A 38 -2.06 -12.99 -9.25
CA GLN A 38 -0.72 -13.27 -9.79
C GLN A 38 0.33 -12.33 -9.20
N GLU A 39 0.02 -11.04 -9.05
CA GLU A 39 0.94 -10.07 -8.44
C GLU A 39 1.23 -10.43 -6.98
N LEU A 40 0.20 -10.78 -6.20
CA LEU A 40 0.35 -11.22 -4.80
C LEU A 40 1.13 -12.55 -4.68
N ASP A 41 0.85 -13.51 -5.57
CA ASP A 41 1.53 -14.81 -5.61
C ASP A 41 3.00 -14.67 -6.05
N SER A 42 3.35 -13.57 -6.72
CA SER A 42 4.72 -13.28 -7.15
C SER A 42 5.60 -12.64 -6.06
N LEU A 43 5.04 -12.39 -4.87
CA LEU A 43 5.81 -11.95 -3.71
C LEU A 43 6.65 -13.11 -3.16
N ASN A 44 7.91 -12.85 -2.86
CA ASN A 44 8.78 -13.78 -2.14
C ASN A 44 8.46 -13.75 -0.64
N ILE A 45 7.39 -14.43 -0.26
CA ILE A 45 6.90 -14.51 1.13
C ILE A 45 7.98 -15.02 2.09
N ASN A 46 8.86 -15.92 1.65
CA ASN A 46 9.95 -16.42 2.49
C ASN A 46 10.96 -15.32 2.80
N LEU A 47 11.37 -14.53 1.80
CA LEU A 47 12.26 -13.39 2.01
C LEU A 47 11.60 -12.33 2.90
N LEU A 48 10.31 -12.03 2.70
CA LEU A 48 9.57 -11.09 3.55
C LEU A 48 9.54 -11.57 5.01
N LYS A 49 9.29 -12.87 5.25
CA LYS A 49 9.32 -13.47 6.59
C LYS A 49 10.70 -13.39 7.24
N GLU A 50 11.74 -13.74 6.50
CA GLU A 50 13.13 -13.70 6.98
C GLU A 50 13.57 -12.28 7.34
N THR A 51 13.02 -11.27 6.66
CA THR A 51 13.41 -9.86 6.81
C THR A 51 12.40 -8.99 7.55
N LEU A 52 11.43 -9.61 8.22
CA LEU A 52 10.50 -8.91 9.13
C LEU A 52 11.21 -8.00 10.14
N PRO A 53 12.35 -8.39 10.78
CA PRO A 53 13.06 -7.50 11.69
C PRO A 53 13.54 -6.22 11.01
N THR A 54 14.00 -6.31 9.75
CA THR A 54 14.40 -5.15 8.95
C THR A 54 13.21 -4.24 8.69
N ALA A 55 12.07 -4.80 8.28
CA ALA A 55 10.86 -4.03 8.04
C ALA A 55 10.33 -3.35 9.32
N ALA A 56 10.34 -4.04 10.45
CA ALA A 56 9.93 -3.46 11.72
C ALA A 56 10.81 -2.27 12.11
N ALA A 57 12.14 -2.36 11.90
CA ALA A 57 13.05 -1.25 12.15
C ALA A 57 12.80 -0.04 11.22
N VAL A 58 12.62 -0.30 9.93
CA VAL A 58 12.28 0.74 8.93
C VAL A 58 10.96 1.42 9.30
N LEU A 59 9.90 0.65 9.57
CA LEU A 59 8.59 1.20 9.90
C LEU A 59 8.61 1.98 11.22
N ALA A 60 9.33 1.52 12.23
CA ALA A 60 9.48 2.25 13.49
C ALA A 60 10.16 3.62 13.29
N GLN A 61 11.11 3.71 12.36
CA GLN A 61 11.81 4.95 12.03
C GLN A 61 10.99 5.87 11.13
N GLU A 62 10.38 5.33 10.06
CA GLU A 62 9.82 6.12 8.96
C GLU A 62 8.33 6.47 9.16
N LEU A 63 7.57 5.67 9.89
CA LEU A 63 6.14 5.93 10.10
C LEU A 63 5.87 7.19 10.94
N PRO A 64 6.56 7.47 12.07
CA PRO A 64 6.30 8.69 12.84
C PRO A 64 6.43 9.99 12.04
N PRO A 65 7.53 10.25 11.29
CA PRO A 65 7.61 11.46 10.46
C PRO A 65 6.63 11.44 9.28
N PHE A 66 6.29 10.26 8.74
CA PHE A 66 5.26 10.12 7.72
C PHE A 66 3.86 10.49 8.24
N TYR A 67 3.50 10.07 9.45
CA TYR A 67 2.24 10.41 10.09
C TYR A 67 2.11 11.90 10.39
N ASN A 68 3.18 12.52 10.87
CA ASN A 68 3.23 13.97 11.02
C ASN A 68 2.99 14.68 9.68
N TRP A 69 3.61 14.18 8.61
CA TRP A 69 3.40 14.73 7.27
C TRP A 69 1.96 14.56 6.78
N LEU A 70 1.33 13.38 6.95
CA LEU A 70 -0.09 13.17 6.61
C LEU A 70 -1.00 14.18 7.30
N LYS A 71 -0.77 14.41 8.60
CA LYS A 71 -1.57 15.32 9.40
C LYS A 71 -1.38 16.78 9.00
N HIS A 72 -0.14 17.21 8.82
CA HIS A 72 0.18 18.63 8.62
C HIS A 72 0.09 19.07 7.16
N GLU A 73 0.52 18.23 6.22
CA GLU A 73 0.56 18.60 4.79
C GLU A 73 -0.70 18.17 4.05
N LEU A 74 -1.31 17.05 4.44
CA LEU A 74 -2.48 16.49 3.77
C LEU A 74 -3.78 16.63 4.58
N GLY A 75 -3.70 17.21 5.78
CA GLY A 75 -4.88 17.45 6.63
C GLY A 75 -5.59 16.18 7.08
N VAL A 76 -4.91 15.03 7.09
CA VAL A 76 -5.51 13.77 7.53
C VAL A 76 -5.72 13.82 9.04
N GLU A 77 -6.99 13.81 9.48
CA GLU A 77 -7.34 13.95 10.90
C GLU A 77 -7.07 12.68 11.71
N ARG A 78 -7.29 11.51 11.09
CA ARG A 78 -7.16 10.20 11.72
C ARG A 78 -5.88 9.52 11.26
N VAL A 79 -4.80 9.79 11.98
CA VAL A 79 -3.50 9.15 11.75
C VAL A 79 -3.13 8.33 12.99
N PRO A 80 -2.53 7.14 12.86
CA PRO A 80 -2.13 6.35 14.03
C PRO A 80 -1.14 7.11 14.94
N ASP A 81 -1.31 6.96 16.25
CA ASP A 81 -0.40 7.55 17.24
C ASP A 81 0.95 6.80 17.35
N SER A 82 1.01 5.57 16.81
CA SER A 82 2.18 4.69 16.90
C SER A 82 2.39 3.88 15.62
N PRO A 83 3.64 3.55 15.26
CA PRO A 83 3.95 2.63 14.16
C PRO A 83 3.47 1.20 14.41
N ASP A 84 3.16 0.83 15.65
CA ASP A 84 2.88 -0.56 16.06
C ASP A 84 1.70 -1.17 15.30
N HIS A 85 0.65 -0.39 15.03
CA HIS A 85 -0.54 -0.91 14.37
C HIS A 85 -0.23 -1.31 12.92
N THR A 86 0.39 -0.40 12.16
CA THR A 86 0.80 -0.65 10.77
C THR A 86 1.86 -1.76 10.70
N THR A 87 2.79 -1.79 11.65
CA THR A 87 3.80 -2.85 11.74
C THR A 87 3.15 -4.21 11.97
N LYS A 88 2.21 -4.32 12.93
CA LYS A 88 1.45 -5.55 13.18
C LYS A 88 0.64 -5.98 11.97
N TRP A 89 0.02 -5.03 11.27
CA TRP A 89 -0.77 -5.33 10.08
C TRP A 89 0.12 -5.92 8.97
N VAL A 90 1.26 -5.28 8.68
CA VAL A 90 2.22 -5.76 7.68
C VAL A 90 2.75 -7.16 8.03
N ILE A 91 3.07 -7.40 9.30
CA ILE A 91 3.46 -8.73 9.80
C ILE A 91 2.31 -9.74 9.58
N GLY A 92 1.09 -9.38 9.97
CA GLY A 92 -0.09 -10.22 9.81
C GLY A 92 -0.35 -10.59 8.35
N PHE A 93 -0.21 -9.64 7.42
CA PHE A 93 -0.31 -9.87 5.98
C PHE A 93 0.73 -10.90 5.49
N VAL A 94 2.01 -10.71 5.86
CA VAL A 94 3.10 -11.64 5.49
C VAL A 94 2.86 -13.05 6.06
N HIS A 95 2.15 -13.16 7.18
CA HIS A 95 1.75 -14.43 7.77
C HIS A 95 0.40 -14.98 7.28
N HIS A 96 -0.25 -14.32 6.31
CA HIS A 96 -1.60 -14.65 5.82
C HIS A 96 -2.68 -14.62 6.92
N GLN A 97 -2.47 -13.80 7.94
CA GLN A 97 -3.41 -13.60 9.06
C GLN A 97 -4.32 -12.38 8.86
N GLU A 98 -3.99 -11.51 7.91
CA GLU A 98 -4.78 -10.33 7.55
C GLU A 98 -5.38 -10.49 6.15
N SER A 99 -6.62 -10.02 5.98
CA SER A 99 -7.30 -10.01 4.68
C SER A 99 -7.20 -8.65 4.01
N LEU A 100 -7.21 -8.64 2.67
CA LEU A 100 -7.26 -7.41 1.89
C LEU A 100 -8.56 -6.61 2.14
N THR A 101 -9.66 -7.30 2.44
CA THR A 101 -10.91 -6.66 2.87
C THR A 101 -10.73 -5.90 4.19
N ARG A 102 -10.02 -6.50 5.15
CA ARG A 102 -9.75 -5.83 6.43
C ARG A 102 -8.81 -4.64 6.25
N LEU A 103 -7.83 -4.76 5.36
CA LEU A 103 -6.93 -3.66 5.01
C LEU A 103 -7.72 -2.42 4.54
N VAL A 104 -8.61 -2.59 3.57
CA VAL A 104 -9.37 -1.47 3.01
C VAL A 104 -10.27 -0.85 4.08
N GLU A 105 -10.95 -1.66 4.90
CA GLU A 105 -11.80 -1.17 5.99
C GLU A 105 -11.06 -0.25 6.96
N LEU A 106 -9.84 -0.63 7.35
CA LEU A 106 -9.01 0.16 8.26
C LEU A 106 -8.59 1.51 7.66
N HIS A 107 -8.45 1.58 6.33
CA HIS A 107 -7.94 2.76 5.63
C HIS A 107 -9.03 3.62 4.98
N ARG A 108 -10.30 3.18 4.95
CA ARG A 108 -11.43 3.99 4.43
C ARG A 108 -11.53 5.42 4.99
N PRO A 109 -11.18 5.70 6.26
CA PRO A 109 -11.25 7.07 6.78
C PRO A 109 -10.21 8.03 6.18
N VAL A 110 -9.20 7.54 5.44
CA VAL A 110 -8.20 8.39 4.79
C VAL A 110 -8.81 9.00 3.52
N PRO A 111 -8.82 10.33 3.35
CA PRO A 111 -9.33 10.97 2.15
C PRO A 111 -8.59 10.49 0.89
N HIS A 112 -9.33 10.21 -0.19
CA HIS A 112 -8.76 9.68 -1.42
C HIS A 112 -7.58 10.51 -2.01
N PRO A 113 -7.68 11.85 -2.13
CA PRO A 113 -6.54 12.65 -2.62
C PRO A 113 -5.30 12.53 -1.72
N ALA A 114 -5.50 12.43 -0.41
CA ALA A 114 -4.41 12.28 0.55
C ALA A 114 -3.76 10.89 0.44
N LEU A 115 -4.58 9.84 0.25
CA LEU A 115 -4.11 8.48 0.05
C LEU A 115 -3.22 8.39 -1.19
N GLU A 116 -3.68 8.87 -2.35
CA GLU A 116 -2.87 8.82 -3.58
C GLU A 116 -1.55 9.60 -3.45
N ALA A 117 -1.59 10.77 -2.81
CA ALA A 117 -0.40 11.59 -2.57
C ALA A 117 0.61 10.90 -1.62
N ALA A 118 0.13 10.05 -0.70
CA ALA A 118 0.96 9.38 0.28
C ALA A 118 1.69 8.15 -0.25
N ILE A 119 1.15 7.49 -1.28
CA ILE A 119 1.65 6.19 -1.77
C ILE A 119 3.11 6.22 -2.22
N PRO A 120 3.58 7.19 -3.04
CA PRO A 120 4.99 7.25 -3.39
C PRO A 120 5.90 7.28 -2.17
N ARG A 121 5.50 7.98 -1.11
CA ARG A 121 6.27 8.08 0.14
C ARG A 121 6.21 6.79 0.97
N LEU A 122 5.07 6.10 1.00
CA LEU A 122 4.92 4.81 1.67
C LEU A 122 5.82 3.75 1.05
N VAL A 123 5.83 3.65 -0.28
CA VAL A 123 6.68 2.69 -0.99
C VAL A 123 8.16 3.03 -0.79
N GLU A 124 8.53 4.30 -0.83
CA GLU A 124 9.91 4.75 -0.65
C GLU A 124 10.43 4.67 0.80
N MET A 125 9.62 4.27 1.79
CA MET A 125 10.10 4.04 3.16
C MET A 125 11.27 3.04 3.21
N PHE A 126 11.27 2.07 2.31
CA PHE A 126 12.30 1.04 2.24
C PHE A 126 13.51 1.43 1.38
N ALA A 127 13.54 2.64 0.79
CA ALA A 127 14.60 3.08 -0.10
C ALA A 127 16.00 3.01 0.53
N GLY A 128 16.09 3.24 1.84
CA GLY A 128 17.33 3.17 2.62
C GLY A 128 17.81 1.77 2.97
N VAL A 129 17.04 0.71 2.66
CA VAL A 129 17.48 -0.68 2.90
C VAL A 129 18.63 -1.02 1.97
N GLU A 130 19.76 -1.44 2.55
CA GLU A 130 21.01 -1.67 1.83
C GLU A 130 20.93 -2.82 0.83
N ASP A 131 20.38 -3.97 1.26
CA ASP A 131 20.21 -5.14 0.39
C ASP A 131 19.14 -4.84 -0.69
N PRO A 132 19.51 -4.77 -1.98
CA PRO A 132 18.57 -4.44 -3.04
C PRO A 132 17.43 -5.45 -3.18
N LYS A 133 17.65 -6.72 -2.87
CA LYS A 133 16.60 -7.74 -2.96
C LYS A 133 15.55 -7.51 -1.88
N VAL A 134 15.99 -7.27 -0.65
CA VAL A 134 15.11 -6.97 0.48
C VAL A 134 14.35 -5.68 0.24
N ARG A 135 15.06 -4.62 -0.18
CA ARG A 135 14.45 -3.33 -0.54
C ARG A 135 13.34 -3.51 -1.57
N LEU A 136 13.66 -4.08 -2.73
CA LEU A 136 12.71 -4.19 -3.84
C LEU A 136 11.50 -5.07 -3.49
N GLU A 137 11.72 -6.16 -2.74
CA GLU A 137 10.64 -7.05 -2.32
C GLU A 137 9.67 -6.34 -1.36
N TRP A 138 10.19 -5.56 -0.41
CA TRP A 138 9.34 -4.77 0.48
C TRP A 138 8.61 -3.64 -0.25
N GLN A 139 9.29 -2.93 -1.17
CA GLN A 139 8.64 -1.91 -1.99
C GLN A 139 7.50 -2.48 -2.83
N LYS A 140 7.70 -3.66 -3.43
CA LYS A 140 6.68 -4.41 -4.16
C LYS A 140 5.50 -4.80 -3.27
N ALA A 141 5.78 -5.38 -2.09
CA ALA A 141 4.75 -5.77 -1.13
C ALA A 141 3.90 -4.57 -0.69
N ILE A 142 4.51 -3.43 -0.36
CA ILE A 142 3.77 -2.22 0.01
C ILE A 142 3.00 -1.65 -1.19
N ALA A 143 3.58 -1.66 -2.39
CA ALA A 143 2.92 -1.15 -3.60
C ALA A 143 1.65 -1.95 -3.94
N VAL A 144 1.67 -3.29 -3.86
CA VAL A 144 0.49 -4.10 -4.20
C VAL A 144 -0.64 -3.91 -3.18
N LEU A 145 -0.29 -3.74 -1.91
CA LEU A 145 -1.27 -3.40 -0.86
C LEU A 145 -1.88 -2.02 -1.09
N CYS A 146 -1.04 -1.03 -1.44
CA CYS A 146 -1.50 0.32 -1.76
C CYS A 146 -2.40 0.36 -3.00
N LEU A 147 -2.16 -0.49 -4.02
CA LEU A 147 -3.03 -0.60 -5.19
C LEU A 147 -4.47 -0.93 -4.78
N VAL A 148 -4.65 -1.91 -3.88
CA VAL A 148 -5.97 -2.30 -3.38
C VAL A 148 -6.65 -1.16 -2.63
N LEU A 149 -5.90 -0.38 -1.84
CA LEU A 149 -6.41 0.79 -1.13
C LEU A 149 -6.94 1.88 -2.08
N VAL A 150 -6.19 2.18 -3.16
CA VAL A 150 -6.63 3.17 -4.15
C VAL A 150 -7.87 2.71 -4.89
N VAL A 151 -7.93 1.43 -5.26
CA VAL A 151 -9.11 0.87 -5.93
C VAL A 151 -10.36 1.03 -5.06
N ASP A 152 -10.28 0.75 -3.75
CA ASP A 152 -11.40 0.97 -2.82
C ASP A 152 -11.75 2.46 -2.74
N ALA A 153 -10.77 3.34 -2.54
CA ALA A 153 -10.99 4.79 -2.45
C ALA A 153 -11.69 5.36 -3.71
N ARG A 154 -11.23 4.98 -4.90
CA ARG A 154 -11.86 5.36 -6.18
C ARG A 154 -13.25 4.75 -6.35
N THR A 155 -13.49 3.55 -5.84
CA THR A 155 -14.81 2.91 -5.86
C THR A 155 -15.80 3.66 -4.97
N GLN A 156 -15.36 4.09 -3.78
CA GLN A 156 -16.18 4.90 -2.88
C GLN A 156 -16.56 6.24 -3.51
N ASP A 157 -15.60 6.98 -4.07
CA ASP A 157 -15.87 8.26 -4.74
C ASP A 157 -16.95 8.14 -5.83
N ARG A 158 -16.86 7.11 -6.69
CA ARG A 158 -17.85 6.84 -7.73
C ARG A 158 -19.24 6.54 -7.16
N THR A 159 -19.30 5.86 -6.03
CA THR A 159 -20.56 5.52 -5.35
C THR A 159 -21.19 6.75 -4.70
N THR A 160 -20.36 7.63 -4.12
CA THR A 160 -20.81 8.87 -3.48
C THR A 160 -21.31 9.91 -4.49
N VAL A 161 -20.77 9.92 -5.71
CA VAL A 161 -21.22 10.80 -6.81
C VAL A 161 -22.52 10.30 -7.45
N ALA A 162 -22.85 9.01 -7.32
CA ALA A 162 -24.04 8.40 -7.89
C ALA A 162 -25.26 8.38 -6.95
N ALA A 163 -25.11 8.82 -5.70
CA ALA A 163 -26.16 8.89 -4.67
C ALA A 163 -26.68 10.32 -4.50
#